data_AF-A0A9E5TRC9-F1
#
_entry.id   AF-A0A9E5TRC9-F1
#
_cell.length_a   1.000
_cell.length_b   1.000
_cell.length_c   1.000
_cell.angle_alpha   90.00
_cell.angle_beta   90.00
_cell.angle_gamma   90.00
#
_symmetry.space_group_name_H-M   'P 1'
#
loop_
_entity.id
_entity.type
_entity.pdbx_description
1 polymer ?
#
loop_
_entity_poly.entity_id
_entity_poly.type
_entity_poly.pdbx_seq_one_letter_code
_entity_poly.pdbx_strand_id
1 'polypeptide(L)'
;MIFYRGRRAIVVLIIGWGLLAGNGDRSSAETPSEGQMVAVAVGAYEDKLYPVVESQILEFLKKFPESRHRLEMTYLLGRTYFRQNKFDKARETFLGLINDDAVDTADQTNGLFWLAESCGQLNRWKEAKAYYLEFVGRTSDSPFLEKSFYALGLISFQEKDLTQAETYFR
;
A
#
# COMPACT_ATOMS: atom_id res chain seq x y z
N MET A 1 -2.48 11.26 -32.14
CA MET A 1 -2.16 10.06 -32.93
C MET A 1 -1.82 8.95 -31.94
N ILE A 2 -2.67 7.94 -31.88
CA ILE A 2 -2.62 6.78 -30.98
C ILE A 2 -1.43 5.90 -31.36
N PHE A 3 -0.73 5.29 -30.39
CA PHE A 3 -0.43 3.85 -30.41
C PHE A 3 0.06 3.34 -29.04
N TYR A 4 -0.80 2.59 -28.38
CA TYR A 4 -0.47 1.58 -27.37
C TYR A 4 0.22 0.41 -28.07
N ARG A 5 1.41 -0.02 -27.62
CA ARG A 5 1.86 -1.42 -27.75
C ARG A 5 3.11 -1.70 -26.92
N GLY A 6 2.99 -2.60 -25.94
CA GLY A 6 4.15 -3.22 -25.32
C GLY A 6 3.90 -3.75 -23.90
N ARG A 7 3.03 -4.76 -23.75
CA ARG A 7 3.07 -5.66 -22.58
C ARG A 7 4.48 -6.26 -22.53
N ARG A 8 5.32 -5.81 -21.60
CA ARG A 8 6.47 -6.60 -21.19
C ARG A 8 6.00 -7.52 -20.09
N ALA A 9 5.51 -8.70 -20.49
CA ALA A 9 5.50 -9.84 -19.59
C ALA A 9 6.94 -10.04 -19.12
N ILE A 10 7.20 -9.83 -17.83
CA ILE A 10 8.43 -10.30 -17.21
C ILE A 10 8.28 -11.82 -17.19
N VAL A 11 8.85 -12.45 -18.21
CA VAL A 11 9.05 -13.89 -18.25
C VAL A 11 9.95 -14.21 -17.05
N VAL A 12 9.39 -14.93 -16.10
CA VAL A 12 10.16 -15.68 -15.10
C VAL A 12 11.05 -16.65 -15.86
N LEU A 13 12.30 -16.24 -16.13
CA LEU A 13 13.33 -17.12 -16.67
C LEU A 13 13.86 -17.95 -15.50
N ILE A 14 13.17 -19.06 -15.21
CA ILE A 14 13.78 -20.17 -14.49
C ILE A 14 14.92 -20.68 -15.36
N ILE A 15 16.10 -20.64 -14.77
CA ILE A 15 17.40 -20.98 -15.31
C ILE A 15 17.36 -22.37 -15.96
N GLY A 16 17.76 -22.45 -17.22
CA GLY A 16 17.90 -23.72 -17.90
C GLY A 16 18.34 -23.57 -19.34
N TRP A 17 19.66 -23.40 -19.55
CA TRP A 17 20.48 -24.14 -20.52
C TRP A 17 21.89 -23.54 -20.55
N GLY A 18 22.72 -24.04 -19.64
CA GLY A 18 24.17 -23.88 -19.64
C GLY A 18 24.81 -25.25 -19.47
N LEU A 19 24.64 -26.14 -20.44
CA LEU A 19 25.44 -27.35 -20.55
C LEU A 19 26.62 -27.02 -21.46
N LEU A 20 27.76 -26.73 -20.85
CA LEU A 20 29.04 -27.43 -21.08
C LEU A 20 30.19 -26.70 -20.38
N ALA A 21 30.93 -27.48 -19.59
CA ALA A 21 32.25 -27.25 -19.00
C ALA A 21 32.35 -26.29 -17.79
N GLY A 22 32.65 -26.88 -16.63
CA GLY A 22 33.26 -26.16 -15.50
C GLY A 22 32.74 -26.59 -14.13
N ASN A 23 33.47 -27.44 -13.43
CA ASN A 23 33.30 -27.71 -12.01
C ASN A 23 33.41 -26.41 -11.19
N GLY A 24 32.44 -26.14 -10.32
CA GLY A 24 32.48 -25.06 -9.33
C GLY A 24 31.08 -24.60 -8.93
N ASP A 25 30.63 -25.04 -7.76
CA ASP A 25 29.44 -24.60 -7.01
C ASP A 25 28.08 -24.52 -7.73
N ARG A 26 27.26 -25.56 -7.51
CA ARG A 26 25.80 -25.42 -7.47
C ARG A 26 25.30 -24.81 -6.15
N SER A 27 26.03 -23.85 -5.59
CA SER A 27 25.79 -23.28 -4.26
C SER A 27 26.05 -21.77 -4.20
N SER A 28 25.10 -21.00 -4.70
CA SER A 28 24.63 -19.81 -4.01
C SER A 28 23.28 -19.43 -4.61
N ALA A 29 22.18 -19.85 -3.96
CA ALA A 29 20.98 -19.04 -4.05
C ALA A 29 21.35 -17.70 -3.39
N GLU A 30 21.97 -16.80 -4.14
CA GLU A 30 22.32 -15.47 -3.64
C GLU A 30 21.04 -14.87 -3.09
N THR A 31 21.08 -14.54 -1.80
CA THR A 31 19.93 -13.90 -1.16
C THR A 31 19.61 -12.65 -1.96
N PRO A 32 18.36 -12.45 -2.43
CA PRO A 32 18.01 -11.29 -3.22
C PRO A 32 18.46 -10.02 -2.52
N SER A 33 19.11 -9.11 -3.24
CA SER A 33 19.55 -7.84 -2.68
C SER A 33 18.34 -7.01 -2.24
N GLU A 34 18.54 -6.07 -1.32
CA GLU A 34 17.51 -5.15 -0.84
C GLU A 34 16.73 -4.50 -2.00
N GLY A 35 17.46 -3.95 -2.98
CA GLY A 35 16.86 -3.32 -4.17
C GLY A 35 16.11 -4.30 -5.07
N GLN A 36 16.56 -5.55 -5.19
CA GLN A 36 15.82 -6.58 -5.93
C GLN A 36 14.50 -6.92 -5.24
N MET A 37 14.51 -7.06 -3.90
CA MET A 37 13.29 -7.35 -3.13
C MET A 37 12.26 -6.21 -3.27
N VAL A 38 12.70 -4.95 -3.19
CA VAL A 38 11.82 -3.78 -3.43
C VAL A 38 11.24 -3.81 -4.83
N ALA A 39 12.08 -4.00 -5.86
CA ALA A 39 11.63 -4.02 -7.26
C ALA A 39 10.62 -5.14 -7.53
N VAL A 40 10.85 -6.34 -6.97
CA VAL A 40 9.94 -7.48 -7.07
C VAL A 40 8.61 -7.19 -6.38
N ALA A 41 8.63 -6.65 -5.16
CA ALA A 41 7.40 -6.33 -4.42
C ALA A 41 6.55 -5.28 -5.15
N VAL A 42 7.16 -4.21 -5.66
CA VAL A 42 6.47 -3.16 -6.41
C VAL A 42 5.92 -3.70 -7.73
N GLY A 43 6.72 -4.43 -8.52
CA GLY A 43 6.28 -5.02 -9.78
C GLY A 43 5.12 -6.00 -9.58
N ALA A 44 5.22 -6.88 -8.58
CA ALA A 44 4.15 -7.83 -8.25
C ALA A 44 2.86 -7.14 -7.78
N TYR A 45 2.97 -5.98 -7.12
CA TYR A 45 1.82 -5.19 -6.71
C TYR A 45 1.07 -4.61 -7.91
N GLU A 46 1.79 -4.10 -8.91
CA GLU A 46 1.21 -3.63 -10.17
C GLU A 46 0.55 -4.77 -10.96
N ASP A 47 1.14 -5.97 -10.91
CA ASP A 47 0.58 -7.20 -11.48
C ASP A 47 -0.57 -7.79 -10.62
N LYS A 48 -0.92 -7.14 -9.50
CA LYS A 48 -2.00 -7.53 -8.57
C LYS A 48 -1.79 -8.90 -7.91
N LEU A 49 -0.55 -9.37 -7.84
CA LEU A 49 -0.17 -10.63 -7.20
C LEU A 49 -0.04 -10.44 -5.68
N TYR A 50 -1.11 -9.99 -5.03
CA TYR A 50 -1.09 -9.54 -3.63
C TYR A 50 -0.56 -10.57 -2.61
N PRO A 51 -0.83 -11.89 -2.73
CA PRO A 51 -0.24 -12.87 -1.82
C PRO A 51 1.30 -12.96 -1.95
N VAL A 52 1.82 -12.80 -3.17
CA VAL A 52 3.28 -12.77 -3.41
C VAL A 52 3.86 -11.49 -2.81
N VAL A 53 3.21 -10.35 -3.03
CA VAL A 53 3.62 -9.06 -2.46
C VAL A 53 3.71 -9.12 -0.94
N GLU A 54 2.68 -9.67 -0.27
CA GLU A 54 2.67 -9.84 1.19
C GLU A 54 3.87 -10.66 1.66
N SER A 55 4.11 -11.83 1.05
CA SER A 55 5.25 -12.68 1.43
C SER A 55 6.59 -11.97 1.23
N GLN A 56 6.78 -11.29 0.10
CA GLN A 56 8.03 -10.61 -0.23
C GLN A 56 8.30 -9.42 0.70
N ILE A 57 7.27 -8.62 1.00
CA ILE A 57 7.43 -7.48 1.92
C ILE A 57 7.69 -7.97 3.35
N LEU A 58 7.01 -9.00 3.83
CA LEU A 58 7.27 -9.54 5.17
C LEU A 58 8.70 -10.08 5.30
N GLU A 59 9.21 -10.74 4.25
CA GLU A 59 10.60 -11.17 4.21
C GLU A 59 11.57 -9.97 4.18
N PHE A 60 11.25 -8.93 3.41
CA PHE A 60 12.02 -7.69 3.35
C PHE A 60 12.13 -7.03 4.71
N LEU A 61 11.00 -6.78 5.38
CA LEU A 61 10.95 -6.11 6.68
C LEU A 61 11.67 -6.90 7.78
N LYS A 62 11.71 -8.23 7.66
CA LYS A 62 12.49 -9.10 8.55
C LYS A 62 13.99 -8.99 8.31
N LYS A 63 14.43 -8.90 7.05
CA LYS A 63 15.86 -8.87 6.67
C LYS A 63 16.48 -7.48 6.79
N PHE A 64 15.70 -6.45 6.49
CA PHE A 64 16.17 -5.06 6.43
C PHE A 64 15.29 -4.15 7.31
N PRO A 65 15.24 -4.39 8.64
CA PRO A 65 14.37 -3.63 9.54
C PRO A 65 14.74 -2.14 9.61
N GLU A 66 15.99 -1.77 9.35
CA GLU A 66 16.48 -0.38 9.36
C GLU A 66 16.62 0.23 7.94
N SER A 67 16.03 -0.42 6.94
CA SER A 67 16.10 0.07 5.56
C SER A 67 15.41 1.43 5.41
N ARG A 68 15.99 2.29 4.58
CA ARG A 68 15.31 3.51 4.10
C ARG A 68 13.98 3.23 3.38
N HIS A 69 13.80 2.02 2.83
CA HIS A 69 12.58 1.57 2.17
C HIS A 69 11.57 0.92 3.14
N ARG A 70 11.89 0.82 4.45
CA ARG A 70 11.00 0.24 5.47
C ARG A 70 9.61 0.88 5.44
N LEU A 71 9.55 2.21 5.37
CA LEU A 71 8.29 2.96 5.37
C LEU A 71 7.49 2.72 4.09
N GLU A 72 8.15 2.81 2.94
CA GLU A 72 7.56 2.51 1.63
C GLU A 72 6.97 1.09 1.59
N MET A 73 7.72 0.10 2.09
CA MET A 73 7.27 -1.29 2.15
C MET A 73 6.14 -1.50 3.15
N THR A 74 6.17 -0.83 4.31
CA THR A 74 5.07 -0.89 5.29
C THR A 74 3.78 -0.30 4.72
N TYR A 75 3.88 0.84 4.02
CA TYR A 75 2.75 1.46 3.32
C TYR A 75 2.19 0.55 2.22
N LEU A 76 3.07 -0.07 1.42
CA LEU A 76 2.69 -1.03 0.38
C LEU A 76 2.05 -2.29 0.98
N LEU A 77 2.50 -2.76 2.14
CA LEU A 77 1.92 -3.89 2.86
C LEU A 77 0.49 -3.58 3.33
N GLY A 78 0.27 -2.41 3.92
CA GLY A 78 -1.07 -1.98 4.32
C GLY A 78 -2.04 -1.94 3.14
N ARG A 79 -1.61 -1.38 1.99
CA ARG A 79 -2.40 -1.39 0.74
C ARG A 79 -2.64 -2.80 0.23
N THR A 80 -1.63 -3.66 0.32
CA THR A 80 -1.73 -5.07 -0.06
C THR A 80 -2.74 -5.83 0.78
N TYR A 81 -2.79 -5.57 2.10
CA TYR A 81 -3.85 -6.11 2.96
C TYR A 81 -5.23 -5.61 2.57
N PHE A 82 -5.37 -4.31 2.30
CA PHE A 82 -6.63 -3.73 1.85
C PHE A 82 -7.12 -4.39 0.56
N ARG A 83 -6.24 -4.58 -0.43
CA ARG A 83 -6.56 -5.23 -1.72
C ARG A 83 -6.95 -6.70 -1.58
N GLN A 84 -6.52 -7.36 -0.50
CA GLN A 84 -6.90 -8.73 -0.16
C GLN A 84 -8.16 -8.81 0.72
N ASN A 85 -8.86 -7.69 0.96
CA ASN A 85 -9.96 -7.58 1.91
C ASN A 85 -9.59 -7.94 3.37
N LYS A 86 -8.29 -7.92 3.69
CA LYS A 86 -7.77 -8.12 5.06
C LYS A 86 -7.80 -6.79 5.81
N PHE A 87 -8.99 -6.21 5.95
CA PHE A 87 -9.17 -4.84 6.41
C PHE A 87 -8.68 -4.59 7.84
N ASP A 88 -8.79 -5.57 8.74
CA ASP A 88 -8.22 -5.47 10.09
C ASP A 88 -6.69 -5.33 10.07
N LYS A 89 -6.00 -6.14 9.25
CA LYS A 89 -4.55 -6.05 9.10
C LYS A 89 -4.13 -4.73 8.45
N ALA A 90 -4.89 -4.27 7.46
CA ALA A 90 -4.65 -2.97 6.81
C ALA A 90 -4.78 -1.85 7.84
N ARG A 91 -5.87 -1.85 8.62
CA ARG A 91 -6.10 -0.91 9.72
C ARG A 91 -4.93 -0.91 10.71
N GLU A 92 -4.53 -2.07 11.22
CA GLU A 92 -3.42 -2.18 12.18
C GLU A 92 -2.10 -1.65 11.61
N THR A 93 -1.82 -1.97 10.35
CA THR A 93 -0.60 -1.51 9.66
C THR A 93 -0.56 0.01 9.54
N PHE A 94 -1.65 0.63 9.09
CA PHE A 94 -1.72 2.09 8.95
C PHE A 94 -1.82 2.81 10.29
N LEU A 95 -2.50 2.23 11.28
CA LEU A 95 -2.55 2.78 12.63
C LEU A 95 -1.16 2.82 13.27
N GLY A 96 -0.35 1.77 13.06
CA GLY A 96 1.05 1.77 13.49
C GLY A 96 1.86 2.86 12.78
N LEU A 97 1.67 3.03 11.47
CA LEU A 97 2.38 4.02 10.67
C LEU A 97 2.08 5.47 11.12
N ILE A 98 0.82 5.81 11.39
CA ILE A 98 0.45 7.18 11.77
C ILE A 98 0.81 7.54 13.21
N ASN A 99 1.06 6.54 14.07
CA ASN A 99 1.42 6.72 15.48
C ASN A 99 2.93 6.55 15.72
N ASP A 100 3.72 6.31 14.67
CA ASP A 100 5.18 6.24 14.76
C ASP A 100 5.75 7.66 14.67
N ASP A 101 6.23 8.19 15.80
CA ASP A 101 6.81 9.53 15.90
C ASP A 101 8.09 9.70 15.06
N ALA A 102 8.71 8.60 14.61
CA ALA A 102 9.86 8.64 13.72
C ALA A 102 9.46 8.78 12.23
N VAL A 103 8.16 8.73 11.92
CA VAL A 103 7.64 8.89 10.56
C VAL A 103 7.26 10.34 10.32
N ASP A 104 7.72 10.89 9.19
CA ASP A 104 7.41 12.26 8.81
C ASP A 104 5.91 12.48 8.64
N THR A 105 5.44 13.68 8.97
CA THR A 105 4.02 14.07 8.91
C THR A 105 3.37 13.79 7.56
N ALA A 106 4.12 13.91 6.45
CA ALA A 106 3.63 13.62 5.11
C ALA A 106 3.28 12.14 4.93
N ASP A 107 4.14 11.23 5.41
CA ASP A 107 3.92 9.79 5.32
C ASP A 107 2.81 9.34 6.28
N GLN A 108 2.77 9.89 7.49
CA GLN A 108 1.63 9.70 8.40
C GLN A 108 0.31 10.13 7.73
N THR A 109 0.31 11.28 7.06
CA THR A 109 -0.88 11.79 6.35
C THR A 109 -1.31 10.85 5.22
N ASN A 110 -0.37 10.29 4.46
CA ASN A 110 -0.68 9.28 3.44
C ASN A 110 -1.33 8.02 4.03
N GLY A 111 -0.95 7.63 5.25
CA GLY A 111 -1.54 6.51 5.99
C GLY A 111 -2.98 6.75 6.44
N LEU A 112 -3.35 7.99 6.80
CA LEU A 112 -4.68 8.34 7.29
C LEU A 112 -5.80 7.97 6.31
N PHE A 113 -5.59 8.23 5.01
CA PHE A 113 -6.58 7.88 4.00
C PHE A 113 -6.87 6.38 3.98
N TRP A 114 -5.83 5.54 3.94
CA TRP A 114 -6.04 4.09 3.91
C TRP A 114 -6.53 3.52 5.24
N LEU A 115 -6.19 4.17 6.36
CA LEU A 115 -6.77 3.84 7.65
C LEU A 115 -8.28 4.12 7.66
N ALA A 116 -8.70 5.28 7.15
CA ALA A 116 -10.11 5.65 7.01
C ALA A 116 -10.86 4.67 6.11
N GLU A 117 -10.31 4.34 4.94
CA GLU A 117 -10.87 3.33 4.03
C GLU A 117 -11.02 1.97 4.71
N SER A 118 -9.99 1.52 5.43
CA SER A 118 -10.01 0.24 6.15
C SER A 118 -11.10 0.23 7.24
N CYS A 119 -11.24 1.33 7.98
CA CYS A 119 -12.33 1.49 8.96
C CYS A 119 -13.71 1.49 8.30
N GLY A 120 -13.86 2.13 7.14
CA GLY A 120 -15.11 2.13 6.37
C GLY A 120 -15.53 0.73 5.94
N GLN A 121 -14.58 -0.07 5.42
CA GLN A 121 -14.85 -1.47 5.04
C GLN A 121 -15.22 -2.36 6.23
N LEU A 122 -14.77 -2.00 7.43
CA LEU A 122 -15.13 -2.67 8.68
C LEU A 122 -16.42 -2.13 9.32
N ASN A 123 -17.15 -1.24 8.64
CA ASN A 123 -18.33 -0.54 9.16
C ASN A 123 -18.07 0.28 10.43
N ARG A 124 -16.81 0.69 10.66
CA ARG A 124 -16.39 1.54 11.78
C ARG A 124 -16.52 3.01 11.39
N TRP A 125 -17.75 3.42 11.08
CA TRP A 125 -18.06 4.70 10.44
C TRP A 125 -17.58 5.93 11.21
N LYS A 126 -17.69 5.91 12.54
CA LYS A 126 -17.20 7.00 13.40
C LYS A 126 -15.70 7.22 13.26
N GLU A 127 -14.94 6.13 13.24
CA GLU A 127 -13.48 6.18 13.08
C GLU A 127 -13.10 6.54 11.66
N ALA A 128 -13.76 5.96 10.66
CA ALA A 128 -13.56 6.32 9.27
C ALA A 128 -13.74 7.85 9.07
N LYS A 129 -14.84 8.42 9.59
CA LYS A 129 -15.11 9.86 9.56
C LYS A 129 -13.99 10.65 10.21
N ALA A 130 -13.56 10.28 11.42
CA ALA A 130 -12.50 10.98 12.14
C ALA A 130 -11.18 11.01 11.33
N TYR A 131 -10.78 9.87 10.77
CA TYR A 131 -9.54 9.78 9.98
C TYR A 131 -9.63 10.49 8.63
N TYR A 132 -10.78 10.49 7.96
CA TYR A 132 -10.97 11.30 6.75
C TYR A 132 -10.90 12.81 7.06
N LEU A 133 -11.53 13.27 8.16
CA LEU A 133 -11.47 14.66 8.60
C LEU A 133 -10.03 15.08 8.91
N GLU A 134 -9.28 14.22 9.59
CA GLU A 134 -7.87 14.47 9.88
C GLU A 134 -7.04 14.52 8.59
N PHE A 135 -7.27 13.60 7.66
CA PHE A 135 -6.60 13.59 6.36
C PHE A 135 -6.82 14.88 5.57
N VAL A 136 -8.07 15.31 5.37
CA VAL A 136 -8.39 16.55 4.63
C VAL A 136 -7.96 17.82 5.37
N GLY A 137 -7.77 17.74 6.70
CA GLY A 137 -7.23 18.82 7.51
C GLY A 137 -5.70 18.94 7.44
N ARG A 138 -4.99 17.85 7.13
CA ARG A 138 -3.51 17.80 7.08
C ARG A 138 -2.93 18.02 5.68
N THR A 139 -3.70 17.80 4.61
CA THR A 139 -3.22 18.04 3.24
C THR A 139 -4.27 18.74 2.37
N SER A 140 -3.81 19.64 1.51
CA SER A 140 -4.58 20.23 0.41
C SER A 140 -4.13 19.75 -0.96
N ASP A 141 -3.12 18.86 -1.02
CA ASP A 141 -2.57 18.31 -2.25
C ASP A 141 -2.44 16.78 -2.10
N SER A 142 -3.47 16.07 -2.59
CA SER A 142 -3.45 14.62 -2.66
C SER A 142 -4.48 14.10 -3.66
N PRO A 143 -4.17 13.04 -4.43
CA PRO A 143 -5.13 12.39 -5.31
C PRO A 143 -6.32 11.74 -4.57
N PHE A 144 -6.26 11.67 -3.23
CA PHE A 144 -7.32 11.08 -2.41
C PHE A 144 -8.30 12.10 -1.81
N LEU A 145 -8.12 13.41 -2.05
CA LEU A 145 -8.98 14.45 -1.47
C LEU A 145 -10.43 14.34 -1.94
N GLU A 146 -10.66 14.29 -3.24
CA GLU A 146 -12.01 14.17 -3.81
C GLU A 146 -12.73 12.94 -3.26
N LYS A 147 -12.03 11.80 -3.21
CA LYS A 147 -12.58 10.56 -2.66
C LYS A 147 -12.87 10.67 -1.16
N SER A 148 -12.04 11.38 -0.41
CA SER A 148 -12.23 11.58 1.03
C SER A 148 -13.42 12.49 1.32
N PHE A 149 -13.59 13.58 0.57
CA PHE A 149 -14.78 14.43 0.68
C PHE A 149 -16.04 13.67 0.29
N TYR A 150 -16.02 12.90 -0.80
CA TYR A 150 -17.15 12.05 -1.17
C TYR A 150 -17.52 11.05 -0.05
N ALA A 151 -16.53 10.39 0.56
CA ALA A 151 -16.76 9.48 1.68
C ALA A 151 -17.35 10.20 2.91
N LEU A 152 -16.85 11.39 3.25
CA LEU A 152 -17.39 12.22 4.33
C LEU A 152 -18.85 12.65 4.06
N GLY A 153 -19.17 12.96 2.80
CA GLY A 153 -20.52 13.28 2.37
C GLY A 153 -21.47 12.08 2.54
N LEU A 154 -21.05 10.89 2.11
CA LEU A 154 -21.83 9.66 2.30
C LEU A 154 -22.06 9.33 3.78
N ILE A 155 -21.02 9.45 4.61
CA ILE A 155 -21.14 9.22 6.06
C ILE A 155 -22.12 10.23 6.67
N SER A 156 -21.99 11.51 6.33
CA SER A 156 -22.89 12.57 6.85
C SER A 156 -24.34 12.37 6.39
N PHE A 157 -24.54 11.93 5.15
CA PHE A 157 -25.86 11.58 4.63
C PHE A 157 -26.50 10.43 5.42
N GLN A 158 -25.72 9.38 5.72
CA GLN A 158 -26.17 8.26 6.55
C GLN A 158 -26.51 8.70 7.99
N GLU A 159 -25.77 9.67 8.53
CA GLU A 159 -26.03 10.30 9.84
C GLU A 159 -27.25 11.25 9.81
N LYS A 160 -27.86 11.46 8.64
CA LYS A 160 -28.96 12.42 8.38
C LYS A 160 -28.56 13.89 8.58
N ASP A 161 -27.27 14.19 8.60
CA ASP A 161 -26.76 15.56 8.55
C ASP A 161 -26.64 16.00 7.09
N LEU A 162 -27.78 16.42 6.53
CA LEU A 162 -27.87 16.82 5.14
C LEU A 162 -27.06 18.08 4.83
N THR A 163 -26.90 18.97 5.82
CA THR A 163 -26.11 20.20 5.68
C THR A 163 -24.64 19.86 5.46
N GLN A 164 -24.05 19.01 6.31
CA GLN A 164 -22.67 18.56 6.13
C GLN A 164 -22.50 17.71 4.87
N ALA A 165 -23.47 16.84 4.56
CA ALA A 165 -23.42 16.05 3.34
C ALA A 165 -23.34 16.94 2.09
N GLU A 166 -24.16 18.00 2.02
CA GLU A 166 -24.13 18.96 0.92
C GLU A 166 -22.80 19.70 0.84
N THR A 167 -22.21 20.10 1.98
CA THR A 167 -20.88 20.72 2.01
C THR A 167 -19.81 19.82 1.40
N TYR A 168 -19.83 18.52 1.70
CA TYR A 168 -18.80 17.59 1.24
C TYR A 168 -18.99 17.07 -0.19
N PHE A 169 -20.19 17.20 -0.77
CA PHE A 169 -20.45 16.81 -2.16
C PHE A 169 -20.20 17.91 -3.20
N ARG A 170 -19.96 19.15 -2.76
CA ARG A 170 -19.66 20.30 -3.62
C ARG A 170 -18.19 20.33 -4.01
#